data_AF-A0A0C9USF4-F1
#
_entry.id   AF-A0A0C9USF4-F1
#
_cell.length_a   1.000
_cell.length_b   1.000
_cell.length_c   1.000
_cell.angle_alpha   90.00
_cell.angle_beta   90.00
_cell.angle_gamma   90.00
#
_symmetry.space_group_name_H-M   'P 1'
#
loop_
_entity.id
_entity.type
_entity.pdbx_description
1 polymer ?
#
loop_
_entity_poly.entity_id
_entity_poly.type
_entity_poly.pdbx_seq_one_letter_code
_entity_poly.pdbx_strand_id
1 'polypeptide(L)'
;DDPAKLWITLESIHIQKRPNSRFMAYSTLLSITKQPDESLPSVTNRVEQALKDVKSLCPKNYTLEKLYDDLCCMAMIRSLPSDYSSFVSAITLMDSVDMSKLKTAFITEESNRK
;
A
#
# COMPACT_ATOMS: atom_id res chain seq x y z
N ASP A 1 -20.22 -14.01 27.06
CA ASP A 1 -19.37 -13.32 26.07
C ASP A 1 -19.07 -14.22 24.90
N ASP A 2 -19.20 -13.68 23.69
CA ASP A 2 -19.02 -14.38 22.42
C ASP A 2 -17.56 -14.28 21.97
N PRO A 3 -16.77 -15.36 22.09
CA PRO A 3 -15.35 -15.35 21.75
C PRO A 3 -15.12 -14.98 20.28
N ALA A 4 -16.04 -15.36 19.38
CA ALA A 4 -15.91 -15.08 17.96
C ALA A 4 -16.03 -13.58 17.66
N LYS A 5 -16.92 -12.86 18.35
CA LYS A 5 -16.99 -11.39 18.26
C LYS A 5 -15.73 -10.73 18.78
N LEU A 6 -15.13 -11.27 19.83
CA LEU A 6 -13.89 -10.76 20.41
C LEU A 6 -12.71 -10.93 19.43
N TRP A 7 -12.63 -12.08 18.75
CA TRP A 7 -11.63 -12.35 17.71
C TRP A 7 -11.83 -11.48 16.45
N ILE A 8 -13.07 -11.30 15.99
CA ILE A 8 -13.38 -10.39 14.86
C ILE A 8 -13.02 -8.95 15.20
N THR A 9 -13.31 -8.53 16.44
CA THR A 9 -12.97 -7.19 16.92
C THR A 9 -11.46 -7.02 17.02
N LEU A 10 -10.74 -8.01 17.57
CA LEU A 10 -9.28 -8.01 17.60
C LEU A 10 -8.67 -7.99 16.20
N GLU A 11 -9.21 -8.78 15.26
CA GLU A 11 -8.76 -8.79 13.87
C GLU A 11 -8.97 -7.42 13.22
N SER A 12 -10.11 -6.77 13.46
CA SER A 12 -10.39 -5.43 12.93
C SER A 12 -9.52 -4.33 13.54
N ILE A 13 -9.13 -4.47 14.81
CA ILE A 13 -8.29 -3.49 15.53
C ILE A 13 -6.81 -3.72 15.23
N HIS A 14 -6.36 -4.98 15.18
CA HIS A 14 -4.96 -5.35 15.03
C HIS A 14 -4.54 -5.41 13.55
N ILE A 15 -5.40 -5.95 12.68
CA ILE A 15 -5.27 -5.79 11.24
C ILE A 15 -5.97 -4.48 10.88
N GLN A 16 -5.34 -3.37 11.25
CA GLN A 16 -5.55 -2.13 10.53
C GLN A 16 -5.11 -2.38 9.07
N LYS A 17 -6.04 -2.93 8.26
CA LYS A 17 -5.98 -2.94 6.79
C LYS A 17 -6.14 -1.50 6.31
N ARG A 18 -5.26 -0.61 6.78
CA ARG A 18 -5.13 0.72 6.24
C ARG A 18 -4.81 0.50 4.76
N PRO A 19 -5.44 1.25 3.84
CA PRO A 19 -5.05 1.26 2.44
C PRO A 19 -3.55 1.52 2.26
N ASN A 20 -2.90 2.23 3.21
CA ASN A 20 -1.44 2.37 3.29
C ASN A 20 -0.70 1.03 3.42
N SER A 21 -1.30 0.03 4.08
CA SER A 21 -0.75 -1.33 4.13
C SER A 21 -0.71 -1.96 2.73
N ARG A 22 -1.70 -1.69 1.85
CA ARG A 22 -1.70 -2.19 0.46
C ARG A 22 -0.64 -1.50 -0.39
N PHE A 23 -0.55 -0.17 -0.34
CA PHE A 23 0.48 0.57 -1.10
C PHE A 23 1.89 0.20 -0.64
N MET A 24 2.11 0.02 0.67
CA MET A 24 3.36 -0.50 1.21
C MET A 24 3.64 -1.93 0.77
N ALA A 25 2.63 -2.83 0.77
CA ALA A 25 2.81 -4.20 0.30
C ALA A 25 3.17 -4.26 -1.19
N TYR A 26 2.52 -3.46 -2.04
CA TYR A 26 2.94 -3.31 -3.44
C TYR A 26 4.35 -2.75 -3.53
N SER A 27 4.73 -1.82 -2.64
CA SER A 27 6.04 -1.20 -2.66
C SER A 27 7.12 -2.25 -2.37
N THR A 28 6.93 -3.00 -1.29
CA THR A 28 7.75 -4.14 -0.90
C THR A 28 7.84 -5.16 -2.04
N LEU A 29 6.71 -5.58 -2.63
CA LEU A 29 6.69 -6.55 -3.73
C LEU A 29 7.58 -6.10 -4.91
N LEU A 30 7.43 -4.85 -5.35
CA LEU A 30 8.16 -4.31 -6.51
C LEU A 30 9.60 -3.90 -6.19
N SER A 31 9.95 -3.76 -4.92
CA SER A 31 11.32 -3.49 -4.47
C SER A 31 12.14 -4.76 -4.24
N ILE A 32 11.54 -5.96 -4.32
CA ILE A 32 12.28 -7.21 -4.19
C ILE A 32 13.32 -7.31 -5.29
N THR A 33 14.58 -7.32 -4.88
CA THR A 33 15.74 -7.63 -5.72
C THR A 33 16.44 -8.85 -5.14
N LYS A 34 17.00 -9.69 -6.02
CA LYS A 34 17.80 -10.85 -5.63
C LYS A 34 19.08 -10.38 -4.92
N GLN A 35 19.37 -10.94 -3.75
CA GLN A 35 20.63 -10.65 -3.06
C GLN A 35 21.81 -11.43 -3.66
N PRO A 36 23.07 -10.99 -3.49
CA PRO A 36 24.24 -11.63 -4.12
C PRO A 36 24.37 -13.13 -3.80
N ASP A 37 24.14 -13.50 -2.54
CA ASP A 37 24.26 -14.85 -1.97
C ASP A 37 22.96 -15.68 -2.05
N GLU A 38 21.88 -15.09 -2.54
CA GLU A 38 20.57 -15.73 -2.58
C GLU A 38 20.40 -16.66 -3.80
N SER A 39 19.67 -17.76 -3.64
CA SER A 39 19.30 -18.64 -4.76
C SER A 39 18.05 -18.15 -5.51
N LEU A 40 17.89 -18.55 -6.78
CA LEU A 40 16.68 -18.23 -7.56
C LEU A 40 15.39 -18.73 -6.88
N PRO A 41 15.32 -19.96 -6.35
CA PRO A 41 14.13 -20.42 -5.62
C PRO A 41 13.83 -19.59 -4.36
N SER A 42 14.86 -19.09 -3.66
CA SER A 42 14.66 -18.23 -2.48
C SER A 42 13.99 -16.91 -2.84
N VAL A 43 14.47 -16.22 -3.89
CA VAL A 43 13.84 -14.96 -4.31
C VAL A 43 12.44 -15.20 -4.84
N THR A 44 12.18 -16.31 -5.54
CA THR A 44 10.82 -16.70 -5.95
C THR A 44 9.90 -16.84 -4.74
N ASN A 45 10.33 -17.55 -3.68
CA ASN A 45 9.53 -17.69 -2.46
C ASN A 45 9.24 -16.34 -1.80
N ARG A 46 10.20 -15.40 -1.78
CA ARG A 46 9.96 -14.04 -1.26
C ARG A 46 8.93 -13.27 -2.07
N VAL A 47 9.00 -13.36 -3.41
CA VAL A 47 8.02 -12.73 -4.31
C VAL A 47 6.63 -13.33 -4.11
N GLU A 48 6.52 -14.65 -4.03
CA GLU A 48 5.24 -15.33 -3.78
C GLU A 48 4.65 -14.94 -2.43
N GLN A 49 5.48 -14.85 -1.39
CA GLN A 49 5.04 -14.42 -0.06
C GLN A 49 4.55 -12.96 -0.08
N ALA A 50 5.32 -12.03 -0.67
CA ALA A 50 4.90 -10.64 -0.80
C ALA A 50 3.60 -10.49 -1.60
N LEU A 51 3.40 -11.31 -2.63
CA LEU A 51 2.14 -11.32 -3.39
C LEU A 51 0.96 -11.85 -2.56
N LYS A 52 1.17 -12.86 -1.70
CA LYS A 52 0.16 -13.33 -0.75
C LYS A 52 -0.21 -12.22 0.23
N ASP A 53 0.77 -11.47 0.72
CA ASP A 53 0.56 -10.36 1.65
C ASP A 53 -0.29 -9.26 0.99
N VAL A 54 0.04 -8.86 -0.25
CA VAL A 54 -0.79 -7.94 -1.07
C VAL A 54 -2.23 -8.44 -1.17
N LYS A 55 -2.43 -9.71 -1.55
CA LYS A 55 -3.77 -10.31 -1.68
C LYS A 55 -4.54 -10.32 -0.36
N SER A 56 -3.87 -10.57 0.77
CA SER A 56 -4.50 -10.61 2.10
C SER A 56 -5.05 -9.25 2.54
N LEU A 57 -4.41 -8.18 2.07
CA LEU A 57 -4.76 -6.81 2.37
C LEU A 57 -5.86 -6.27 1.45
N CYS A 58 -6.08 -6.88 0.28
CA CYS A 58 -7.16 -6.52 -0.62
C CYS A 58 -8.55 -6.83 -0.01
N PRO A 59 -9.54 -5.93 -0.17
CA PRO A 59 -10.93 -6.21 0.22
C PRO A 59 -11.52 -7.40 -0.54
N LYS A 60 -12.55 -8.06 0.04
CA LYS A 60 -13.24 -9.19 -0.61
C LYS A 60 -13.90 -8.83 -1.95
N ASN A 61 -14.21 -7.55 -2.17
CA ASN A 61 -14.79 -7.01 -3.42
C ASN A 61 -13.77 -6.22 -4.25
N TYR A 62 -12.51 -6.69 -4.29
CA TYR A 62 -11.45 -6.08 -5.08
C TYR A 62 -11.62 -6.43 -6.56
N THR A 63 -11.84 -5.40 -7.38
CA THR A 63 -12.02 -5.53 -8.84
C THR A 63 -10.73 -5.17 -9.57
N LEU A 64 -10.66 -5.53 -10.85
CA LEU A 64 -9.53 -5.15 -11.70
C LEU A 64 -9.40 -3.62 -11.83
N GLU A 65 -10.51 -2.89 -11.88
CA GLU A 65 -10.50 -1.41 -11.89
C GLU A 65 -9.83 -0.82 -10.64
N LYS A 66 -10.12 -1.39 -9.45
CA LYS A 66 -9.45 -0.96 -8.21
C LYS A 66 -7.95 -1.25 -8.22
N LEU A 67 -7.52 -2.29 -8.94
CA LEU A 67 -6.10 -2.55 -9.15
C LEU A 67 -5.45 -1.49 -10.02
N TYR A 68 -6.08 -1.09 -11.13
CA TYR A 68 -5.56 -0.01 -11.97
C TYR A 68 -5.51 1.33 -11.22
N ASP A 69 -6.52 1.64 -10.40
CA ASP A 69 -6.51 2.82 -9.52
C ASP A 69 -5.36 2.78 -8.52
N ASP A 70 -5.17 1.65 -7.83
CA ASP A 70 -4.08 1.47 -6.86
C ASP A 70 -2.70 1.59 -7.55
N LEU A 71 -2.53 1.02 -8.75
CA LEU A 71 -1.30 1.14 -9.55
C LEU A 71 -1.02 2.59 -9.96
N CYS A 72 -2.05 3.33 -10.36
CA CYS A 72 -1.88 4.74 -10.74
C CYS A 72 -1.51 5.60 -9.53
N CYS A 73 -2.19 5.41 -8.39
CA CYS A 73 -1.85 6.09 -7.14
C CYS A 73 -0.39 5.83 -6.73
N MET A 74 0.06 4.58 -6.84
CA MET A 74 1.43 4.20 -6.55
C MET A 74 2.44 4.88 -7.47
N ALA A 75 2.16 4.91 -8.78
CA ALA A 75 3.01 5.58 -9.76
C ALA A 75 3.12 7.08 -9.48
N MET A 76 2.01 7.74 -9.11
CA MET A 76 2.00 9.14 -8.72
C MET A 76 2.91 9.40 -7.51
N ILE A 77 2.75 8.63 -6.43
CA ILE A 77 3.59 8.78 -5.22
C ILE A 77 5.07 8.55 -5.54
N ARG A 78 5.39 7.55 -6.39
CA ARG A 78 6.77 7.24 -6.80
C ARG A 78 7.39 8.26 -7.76
N SER A 79 6.58 9.03 -8.49
CA SER A 79 7.09 10.06 -9.39
C SER A 79 7.62 11.31 -8.67
N LEU A 80 7.32 11.45 -7.37
CA LEU A 80 7.73 12.60 -6.58
C LEU A 80 9.22 12.51 -6.19
N PRO A 81 9.99 13.61 -6.33
CA PRO A 81 11.39 13.63 -5.88
C PRO A 81 11.49 13.68 -4.34
N SER A 82 12.69 13.48 -3.82
CA SER A 82 12.99 13.44 -2.37
C SER A 82 12.49 14.65 -1.57
N ASP A 83 12.39 15.81 -2.22
CA ASP A 83 11.99 17.07 -1.60
C ASP A 83 10.48 17.13 -1.29
N TYR A 84 9.73 16.08 -1.68
CA TYR A 84 8.34 15.83 -1.30
C TYR A 84 8.21 14.77 -0.22
N SER A 85 9.29 14.34 0.43
CA SER A 85 9.29 13.31 1.49
C SER A 85 8.27 13.58 2.61
N SER A 86 8.12 14.84 3.05
CA SER A 86 7.11 15.24 4.04
C SER A 86 5.67 15.03 3.51
N PHE A 87 5.43 15.37 2.24
CA PHE A 87 4.13 15.17 1.60
C PHE A 87 3.80 13.70 1.37
N VAL A 88 4.78 12.92 0.91
CA VAL A 88 4.67 11.44 0.80
C VAL A 88 4.35 10.84 2.17
N SER A 89 5.02 11.30 3.23
CA SER A 89 4.73 10.86 4.59
C SER A 89 3.29 11.19 5.01
N ALA A 90 2.81 12.40 4.70
CA ALA A 90 1.43 12.79 4.97
C ALA A 90 0.41 11.91 4.22
N ILE A 91 0.67 11.58 2.94
CA ILE A 91 -0.16 10.64 2.16
C ILE A 91 -0.20 9.27 2.84
N THR A 92 0.96 8.77 3.32
CA THR A 92 1.05 7.47 4.00
C THR A 92 0.42 7.43 5.39
N LEU A 93 -0.07 8.57 5.91
CA LEU A 93 -0.83 8.65 7.16
C LEU A 93 -2.35 8.69 6.92
N MET A 94 -2.81 8.85 5.68
CA MET A 94 -4.24 8.93 5.37
C MET A 94 -4.95 7.59 5.57
N ASP A 95 -6.13 7.60 6.20
CA ASP A 95 -6.93 6.38 6.46
C ASP A 95 -7.42 5.68 5.20
N SER A 96 -7.46 6.39 4.06
CA SER A 96 -7.69 5.81 2.75
C SER A 96 -7.13 6.70 1.66
N VAL A 97 -6.34 6.12 0.76
CA VAL A 97 -5.90 6.79 -0.47
C VAL A 97 -6.65 6.14 -1.63
N ASP A 98 -7.53 6.92 -2.25
CA ASP A 98 -8.12 6.63 -3.55
C ASP A 98 -7.62 7.69 -4.56
N MET A 99 -7.82 7.39 -5.84
CA MET A 99 -7.31 8.23 -6.93
C MET A 99 -7.85 9.66 -6.91
N SER A 100 -9.09 9.85 -6.44
CA SER A 100 -9.69 11.18 -6.35
C SER A 100 -9.03 12.01 -5.24
N LYS A 101 -8.91 11.43 -4.04
CA LYS A 101 -8.28 12.08 -2.88
C LYS A 101 -6.81 12.41 -3.14
N LEU A 102 -6.08 11.50 -3.80
CA LEU A 102 -4.68 11.72 -4.11
C LEU A 102 -4.48 12.88 -5.09
N LYS A 103 -5.30 12.97 -6.14
CA LYS A 103 -5.29 14.11 -7.07
C LYS A 103 -5.55 15.43 -6.36
N THR A 104 -6.55 15.47 -5.48
CA THR A 104 -6.83 16.67 -4.68
C THR A 104 -5.64 17.03 -3.78
N ALA A 105 -5.04 16.05 -3.10
CA ALA A 105 -3.87 16.27 -2.26
C ALA A 105 -2.69 16.85 -3.03
N PHE A 106 -2.43 16.37 -4.26
CA PHE A 106 -1.38 16.90 -5.13
C PHE A 106 -1.63 18.38 -5.50
N ILE A 107 -2.88 18.74 -5.85
CA ILE A 107 -3.24 20.12 -6.17
C ILE A 107 -3.07 21.04 -4.94
N THR A 108 -3.46 20.56 -3.76
CA THR A 108 -3.29 21.30 -2.50
C THR A 108 -1.81 21.48 -2.16
N GLU A 109 -1.00 20.45 -2.28
CA GLU A 109 0.45 20.53 -2.03
C GLU A 109 1.14 21.53 -2.97
N GLU A 110 0.81 21.50 -4.26
CA GLU A 110 1.31 22.46 -5.25
C GLU A 110 0.91 23.89 -4.89
N SER A 111 -0.29 24.10 -4.34
CA SER A 111 -0.75 25.41 -3.90
C SER A 111 -0.03 25.88 -2.63
N ASN A 112 0.30 24.96 -1.72
CA ASN A 112 1.01 25.26 -0.47
C ASN A 112 2.50 25.58 -0.66
N ARG A 113 3.08 25.17 -1.80
CA ARG A 113 4.48 25.42 -2.14
C ARG A 113 4.71 26.72 -2.91
N LYS A 114 3.65 27.35 -3.40
CA LYS A 114 3.67 28.67 -4.02
C LYS A 114 3.61 29.77 -2.95
#